data_AF-T2JZ25-F1
#
_entry.id   AF-T2JZ25-F1
#
_cell.length_a   1.000
_cell.length_b   1.000
_cell.length_c   1.000
_cell.angle_alpha   90.00
_cell.angle_beta   90.00
_cell.angle_gamma   90.00
#
_symmetry.space_group_name_H-M   'P 1'
#
loop_
_entity.id
_entity.type
_entity.pdbx_description
1 polymer ?
#
loop_
_entity_poly.entity_id
_entity_poly.type
_entity_poly.pdbx_seq_one_letter_code
_entity_poly.pdbx_strand_id
1 'polypeptide(L)'
;MEHAAAFGVEVDVVPGISSSLSVPASQNIPVTKRGAAESFWVITGTTKEHKLSNDVALAAKSNATVVILMGMSKLGEIMQLFKKEVRRVPQWPLSKTEPRNTKK
;
A
#
# COMPACT_ATOMS: atom_id res chain seq x y z
N MET A 1 8.34 -24.66 -5.44
CA MET A 1 7.69 -25.67 -6.30
C MET A 1 8.63 -26.16 -7.37
N GLU A 2 9.00 -25.35 -8.37
CA GLU A 2 9.90 -25.78 -9.46
C GLU A 2 11.20 -26.44 -8.96
N HIS A 3 11.88 -25.80 -8.02
CA HIS A 3 13.11 -26.35 -7.45
C HIS A 3 12.89 -27.71 -6.76
N ALA A 4 11.84 -27.85 -5.96
CA ALA A 4 11.53 -29.09 -5.24
C ALA A 4 11.04 -30.21 -6.18
N ALA A 5 10.22 -29.85 -7.18
CA ALA A 5 9.74 -30.76 -8.21
C ALA A 5 10.89 -31.35 -9.05
N ALA A 6 11.95 -30.56 -9.30
CA ALA A 6 13.15 -31.06 -9.97
C ALA A 6 13.87 -32.19 -9.21
N PHE A 7 13.62 -32.33 -7.90
CA PHE A 7 14.11 -33.43 -7.07
C PHE A 7 13.06 -34.51 -6.79
N GLY A 8 11.93 -34.50 -7.51
CA GLY A 8 10.86 -35.49 -7.33
C GLY A 8 10.06 -35.36 -6.03
N VAL A 9 10.13 -34.20 -5.37
CA VAL A 9 9.32 -33.92 -4.18
C VAL A 9 7.93 -33.48 -4.63
N GLU A 10 6.89 -34.18 -4.18
CA GLU A 10 5.49 -33.77 -4.41
C GLU A 10 5.19 -32.48 -3.63
N VAL A 11 4.55 -31.51 -4.31
CA VAL A 11 4.25 -30.20 -3.72
C VAL A 11 2.84 -29.77 -4.09
N ASP A 12 2.07 -29.37 -3.09
CA ASP A 12 0.75 -28.76 -3.26
C ASP A 12 0.75 -27.29 -2.82
N VAL A 13 -0.18 -26.51 -3.38
CA VAL A 13 -0.42 -25.11 -3.00
C VAL A 13 -1.79 -24.99 -2.35
N VAL A 14 -1.83 -24.49 -1.13
CA VAL A 14 -3.07 -24.10 -0.46
C VAL A 14 -3.16 -22.57 -0.45
N PRO A 15 -4.07 -21.95 -1.23
CA PRO A 15 -4.23 -20.51 -1.24
C PRO A 15 -4.62 -19.97 0.14
N GLY A 16 -4.00 -18.85 0.54
CA GLY A 16 -4.27 -18.16 1.80
C GLY A 16 -4.76 -16.73 1.60
N ILE A 17 -5.21 -16.09 2.68
CA ILE A 17 -5.62 -14.68 2.68
C ILE A 17 -4.37 -13.81 2.75
N SER A 18 -4.13 -13.00 1.72
CA SER A 18 -2.99 -12.08 1.67
C SER A 18 -3.15 -10.89 2.62
N SER A 19 -2.05 -10.46 3.24
CA SER A 19 -1.97 -9.24 4.05
C SER A 19 -2.35 -7.98 3.26
N SER A 20 -2.16 -8.01 1.94
CA SER A 20 -2.53 -6.91 1.05
C SER A 20 -4.04 -6.62 1.03
N LEU A 21 -4.87 -7.58 1.42
CA LEU A 21 -6.32 -7.45 1.51
C LEU A 21 -6.81 -7.46 2.96
N SER A 22 -6.26 -8.36 3.80
CA SER A 22 -6.75 -8.54 5.17
C SER A 22 -6.45 -7.34 6.07
N VAL A 23 -5.29 -6.70 5.91
CA VAL A 23 -4.93 -5.54 6.75
C VAL A 23 -5.83 -4.33 6.46
N PRO A 24 -6.02 -3.87 5.21
CA PRO A 24 -6.98 -2.80 4.92
C PRO A 24 -8.41 -3.15 5.38
N ALA A 25 -8.86 -4.38 5.15
CA ALA A 25 -10.18 -4.83 5.57
C ALA A 25 -10.35 -4.76 7.11
N SER A 26 -9.33 -5.15 7.88
CA SER A 26 -9.34 -5.05 9.36
C SER A 26 -9.50 -3.62 9.87
N GLN A 27 -9.11 -2.64 9.05
CA GLN A 27 -9.22 -1.21 9.34
C GLN A 27 -10.45 -0.56 8.68
N ASN A 28 -11.36 -1.35 8.11
CA ASN A 28 -12.51 -0.88 7.34
C ASN A 28 -12.13 0.01 6.13
N ILE A 29 -10.97 -0.25 5.52
CA ILE A 29 -10.49 0.47 4.33
C ILE A 29 -10.77 -0.39 3.10
N PRO A 30 -11.73 0.00 2.23
CA PRO A 30 -11.97 -0.71 0.98
C PRO A 30 -10.83 -0.43 0.00
N VAL A 31 -10.26 -1.50 -0.58
CA VAL A 31 -9.17 -1.36 -1.57
C VAL A 31 -9.67 -0.78 -2.91
N THR A 32 -10.96 -0.88 -3.21
CA THR A 32 -11.60 -0.24 -4.35
C THR A 32 -12.90 0.41 -3.91
N LYS A 33 -13.22 1.58 -4.47
CA LYS A 33 -14.46 2.32 -4.20
C LYS A 33 -14.82 3.17 -5.40
N ARG A 34 -16.06 3.04 -5.88
CA ARG A 34 -16.58 3.85 -6.99
C ARG A 34 -16.43 5.34 -6.67
N GLY A 35 -15.95 6.11 -7.64
CA GLY A 35 -15.68 7.55 -7.47
C GLY A 35 -14.45 7.90 -6.64
N ALA A 36 -13.68 6.91 -6.14
CA ALA A 36 -12.41 7.14 -5.44
C ALA A 36 -11.26 6.37 -6.10
N ALA A 37 -11.37 5.04 -6.19
CA ALA A 37 -10.36 4.18 -6.81
C ALA A 37 -11.02 2.96 -7.48
N GLU A 38 -10.83 2.81 -8.78
CA GLU A 38 -11.39 1.73 -9.60
C GLU A 38 -10.49 0.50 -9.67
N SER A 39 -9.23 0.64 -9.25
CA SER A 39 -8.25 -0.44 -9.17
C SER A 39 -7.40 -0.30 -7.91
N PHE A 40 -6.71 -1.38 -7.54
CA PHE A 40 -5.72 -1.37 -6.49
C PHE A 40 -4.49 -2.14 -6.94
N TRP A 41 -3.31 -1.67 -6.54
CA TRP A 41 -2.03 -2.23 -6.95
C TRP A 41 -1.32 -2.78 -5.72
N VAL A 42 -0.84 -4.02 -5.80
CA VAL A 42 0.01 -4.64 -4.77
C VAL A 42 1.43 -4.68 -5.32
N ILE A 43 2.32 -3.87 -4.74
CA ILE A 43 3.70 -3.72 -5.23
C ILE A 43 4.69 -3.91 -4.10
N THR A 44 5.93 -4.30 -4.43
CA THR A 44 7.03 -4.29 -3.46
C THR A 44 7.63 -2.89 -3.36
N GLY A 45 7.92 -2.44 -2.15
CA GLY A 45 8.68 -1.22 -1.90
C GLY A 45 10.18 -1.44 -2.07
N THR A 46 10.69 -2.65 -1.87
CA THR A 46 12.12 -2.94 -1.88
C THR A 46 12.46 -4.08 -2.85
N THR A 47 13.43 -3.88 -3.74
CA THR A 47 13.93 -4.91 -4.67
C THR A 47 14.97 -5.81 -3.99
N LYS A 48 15.41 -6.87 -4.69
CA LYS A 48 16.45 -7.78 -4.21
C LYS A 48 17.78 -7.05 -3.93
N GLU A 49 18.04 -5.95 -4.64
CA GLU A 49 19.22 -5.08 -4.46
C GLU A 49 19.03 -4.03 -3.36
N HIS A 50 17.98 -4.17 -2.52
CA HIS A 50 17.62 -3.23 -1.45
C HIS A 50 17.33 -1.80 -1.92
N LYS A 51 16.96 -1.63 -3.19
CA LYS A 51 16.57 -0.36 -3.78
C LYS A 51 15.05 -0.19 -3.76
N LEU A 52 14.59 1.06 -3.82
CA LEU A 52 13.18 1.36 -3.99
C LEU A 52 12.70 0.83 -5.35
N SER A 53 11.57 0.14 -5.40
CA SER A 53 11.01 -0.32 -6.68
C SER A 53 10.56 0.87 -7.54
N ASN A 54 10.88 0.81 -8.84
CA ASN A 54 10.42 1.79 -9.82
C ASN A 54 8.88 1.80 -9.95
N ASP A 55 8.22 0.69 -9.61
CA ASP A 55 6.75 0.60 -9.63
C ASP A 55 6.11 1.55 -8.62
N VAL A 56 6.82 1.92 -7.54
CA VAL A 56 6.33 2.91 -6.57
C VAL A 56 6.15 4.27 -7.23
N ALA A 57 7.07 4.66 -8.12
CA ALA A 57 6.97 5.93 -8.83
C ALA A 57 5.86 5.94 -9.88
N LEU A 58 5.56 4.79 -10.49
CA LEU A 58 4.41 4.64 -11.39
C LEU A 58 3.10 4.66 -10.62
N ALA A 59 3.03 3.93 -9.51
CA ALA A 59 1.85 3.86 -8.66
C ALA A 59 1.47 5.22 -8.08
N ALA A 60 2.46 6.06 -7.73
CA ALA A 60 2.26 7.42 -7.25
C ALA A 60 1.54 8.34 -8.25
N LYS A 61 1.58 8.01 -9.55
CA LYS A 61 0.93 8.77 -10.63
C LYS A 61 -0.47 8.25 -10.98
N SER A 62 -0.93 7.21 -10.31
CA SER A 62 -2.22 6.56 -10.60
C SER A 62 -3.32 7.03 -9.65
N ASN A 63 -4.57 6.82 -10.04
CA ASN A 63 -5.74 6.96 -9.17
C ASN A 63 -6.10 5.64 -8.45
N ALA A 64 -5.20 4.65 -8.47
CA ALA A 64 -5.43 3.37 -7.84
C ALA A 64 -5.13 3.43 -6.33
N THR A 65 -5.76 2.57 -5.54
CA THR A 65 -5.33 2.33 -4.16
C THR A 65 -4.02 1.55 -4.18
N VAL A 66 -2.96 2.09 -3.60
CA VAL A 66 -1.64 1.45 -3.64
C VAL A 66 -1.33 0.76 -2.31
N VAL A 67 -1.09 -0.55 -2.36
CA VAL A 67 -0.64 -1.37 -1.23
C VAL A 67 0.83 -1.72 -1.44
N ILE A 68 1.71 -1.16 -0.62
CA ILE A 68 3.16 -1.35 -0.72
C ILE A 68 3.63 -2.37 0.31
N LEU A 69 4.00 -3.56 -0.15
CA LEU A 69 4.62 -4.60 0.67
C LEU A 69 6.12 -4.34 0.82
N MET A 70 6.73 -4.76 1.93
CA MET A 70 8.20 -4.64 2.14
C MET A 70 8.74 -3.20 1.98
N GLY A 71 7.92 -2.18 2.26
CA GLY A 71 8.27 -0.77 2.05
C GLY A 71 8.80 -0.01 3.27
N MET A 72 8.76 -0.61 4.48
CA MET A 72 9.02 0.12 5.73
C MET A 72 10.40 0.76 5.80
N SER A 73 11.45 0.07 5.33
CA SER A 73 12.82 0.61 5.29
C SER A 73 12.98 1.78 4.32
N LYS A 74 12.03 1.94 3.39
CA LYS A 74 12.03 2.95 2.31
C LYS A 74 10.90 3.97 2.45
N LEU A 75 10.22 4.00 3.59
CA LEU A 75 9.04 4.84 3.82
C LEU A 75 9.29 6.33 3.52
N GLY A 76 10.44 6.86 3.91
CA GLY A 76 10.80 8.26 3.62
C GLY A 76 10.87 8.57 2.13
N GLU A 77 11.48 7.68 1.34
CA GLU A 77 11.60 7.81 -0.12
C GLU A 77 10.22 7.66 -0.79
N ILE A 78 9.43 6.68 -0.35
CA ILE A 78 8.04 6.46 -0.80
C ILE A 78 7.22 7.74 -0.58
N MET A 79 7.26 8.30 0.63
CA MET A 79 6.53 9.52 0.96
C MET A 79 6.93 10.70 0.08
N GLN A 80 8.22 10.83 -0.25
CA GLN A 80 8.69 11.89 -1.16
C GLN A 80 8.14 11.73 -2.57
N LEU A 81 8.06 10.50 -3.09
CA LEU A 81 7.47 10.25 -4.41
C LEU A 81 5.99 10.64 -4.43
N PHE A 82 5.20 10.17 -3.47
CA PHE A 82 3.78 10.52 -3.40
C PHE A 82 3.56 12.02 -3.18
N LYS A 83 4.36 12.69 -2.35
CA LYS A 83 4.26 14.15 -2.16
C LYS A 83 4.46 14.95 -3.44
N LYS A 84 5.32 14.49 -4.36
CA LYS A 84 5.56 15.16 -5.65
C LYS A 84 4.38 15.05 -6.60
N GLU A 85 3.70 13.91 -6.59
CA GLU A 85 2.60 13.60 -7.51
C GLU A 85 1.22 14.00 -6.97
N VAL A 86 1.08 14.18 -5.65
CA VAL A 86 -0.17 14.67 -5.04
C VAL A 86 -0.47 16.09 -5.54
N ARG A 87 -1.29 16.18 -6.59
CA ARG A 87 -2.13 17.34 -6.86
C ARG A 87 -3.06 17.49 -5.67
N ARG A 88 -2.76 18.45 -4.78
CA ARG A 88 -3.61 18.95 -3.68
C ARG A 88 -4.79 18.01 -3.36
N VAL A 89 -4.61 17.12 -2.39
CA VAL A 89 -5.77 16.54 -1.72
C VAL A 89 -6.60 17.72 -1.22
N PRO A 90 -7.91 17.85 -1.51
CA PRO A 90 -8.74 18.77 -0.77
C PRO A 90 -8.54 18.39 0.69
N GLN A 91 -8.07 19.36 1.48
CA GLN A 91 -7.69 19.21 2.87
C GLN A 91 -8.58 18.17 3.53
N TRP A 92 -8.03 16.96 3.74
CA TRP A 92 -8.70 15.91 4.49
C TRP A 92 -9.27 16.60 5.73
N PRO A 93 -10.55 16.41 6.10
CA PRO A 93 -11.09 17.05 7.28
C PRO A 93 -10.36 16.43 8.48
N LEU A 94 -9.20 17.00 8.81
CA LEU A 94 -8.80 17.20 10.17
C LEU A 94 -10.04 17.83 10.78
N SER A 95 -10.81 17.03 11.50
CA SER A 95 -11.81 17.55 12.42
C SER A 95 -11.11 18.73 13.11
N LYS A 96 -11.58 19.94 12.83
CA LYS A 96 -11.25 21.09 13.65
C LYS A 96 -11.85 20.77 15.02
N THR A 97 -11.18 19.95 15.82
CA THR A 97 -11.41 19.90 17.24
C THR A 97 -10.79 21.18 17.76
N GLU A 98 -11.61 22.22 17.74
CA GLU A 98 -11.40 23.44 18.48
C GLU A 98 -11.04 23.03 19.93
N PRO A 99 -9.94 23.52 20.50
CA PRO A 99 -9.59 23.17 21.87
C PRO A 99 -10.75 23.61 22.77
N ARG A 100 -11.47 22.64 23.33
CA ARG A 100 -12.58 22.87 24.25
C ARG A 100 -11.98 23.57 25.47
N ASN A 101 -12.19 24.89 25.52
CA ASN A 101 -11.72 25.76 26.59
C ASN A 101 -12.32 25.28 27.92
N THR A 102 -11.51 24.58 28.71
CA THR A 102 -11.83 24.22 30.08
C THR A 102 -11.10 25.21 30.99
N LYS A 103 -11.72 26.38 31.16
CA LYS A 103 -11.50 27.20 32.35
C LYS A 103 -12.83 27.29 33.11
N LYS A 104 -12.94 26.43 34.11
CA LYS A 104 -13.57 26.80 35.37
C LYS A 104 -12.68 27.81 36.08
#